data_AF-C2BE28-F1
#
_entry.id   AF-C2BE28-F1
#
_cell.length_a   1.000
_cell.length_b   1.000
_cell.length_c   1.000
_cell.angle_alpha   90.00
_cell.angle_beta   90.00
_cell.angle_gamma   90.00
#
_symmetry.space_group_name_H-M   'P 1'
#
loop_
_entity.id
_entity.type
_entity.pdbx_description
1 polymer ?
#
loop_
_entity_poly.entity_id
_entity_poly.type
_entity_poly.pdbx_seq_one_letter_code
_entity_poly.pdbx_strand_id
1 'polypeptide(L)' 'FMKVAILSGSVYGTAEEVARHAQKLLSAAGLEASHLPRASLDELKAFAPEAFLVVTSTTGMGELPDNLQPLYYAIRDQLP' A
#
# COMPACT_ATOMS: atom_id res chain seq x y z
N PHE A 1 2.74 -11.75 15.27
CA PHE A 1 1.83 -12.24 14.23
C PHE A 1 2.33 -11.70 12.89
N MET A 2 1.84 -12.18 11.75
CA MET A 2 2.36 -11.76 10.45
C MET A 2 1.96 -10.31 10.14
N LYS A 3 2.94 -9.43 9.90
CA LYS A 3 2.73 -8.01 9.57
C LYS A 3 2.47 -7.81 8.09
N VAL A 4 1.32 -7.21 7.76
CA VAL A 4 0.91 -6.94 6.37
C VAL A 4 0.84 -5.44 6.13
N ALA A 5 1.72 -4.94 5.24
CA ALA A 5 1.63 -3.57 4.76
C ALA A 5 0.64 -3.48 3.60
N ILE A 6 -0.42 -2.70 3.77
CA ILE A 6 -1.42 -2.44 2.74
C ILE A 6 -1.15 -1.06 2.14
N LEU A 7 -0.73 -1.03 0.87
CA LEU A 7 -0.48 0.21 0.12
C LEU A 7 -1.67 0.51 -0.78
N SER A 8 -1.94 1.79 -1.02
CA SER A 8 -3.02 2.18 -1.93
C SER A 8 -2.65 3.29 -2.89
N GLY A 9 -2.92 3.08 -4.18
CA GLY A 9 -2.86 4.11 -5.22
C GLY A 9 -4.27 4.50 -5.63
N SER A 10 -4.65 5.77 -5.46
CA SER A 10 -6.01 6.23 -5.74
C SER A 10 -6.03 7.67 -6.21
N VAL A 11 -6.76 7.95 -7.29
CA VAL A 11 -6.99 9.33 -7.74
C VAL A 11 -8.10 9.99 -6.92
N TYR A 12 -9.20 9.27 -6.67
CA TYR A 12 -10.42 9.80 -6.05
C TYR A 12 -10.86 9.04 -4.79
N GLY A 13 -9.95 8.29 -4.16
CA GLY A 13 -10.21 7.61 -2.88
C GLY A 13 -10.85 6.23 -2.95
N THR A 14 -11.41 5.78 -4.09
CA THR A 14 -12.07 4.45 -4.16
C THR A 14 -11.13 3.29 -3.80
N ALA A 15 -9.91 3.26 -4.35
CA ALA A 15 -8.94 2.23 -4.01
C ALA A 15 -8.45 2.33 -2.55
N GLU A 16 -8.49 3.54 -1.97
CA GLU A 16 -8.14 3.77 -0.56
C GLU A 16 -9.21 3.19 0.39
N GLU A 17 -10.50 3.34 0.06
CA GLU A 17 -11.58 2.71 0.84
C GLU A 17 -11.55 1.19 0.73
N VAL A 18 -11.21 0.63 -0.44
CA VAL A 18 -11.00 -0.82 -0.59
C VAL A 18 -9.82 -1.29 0.26
N ALA A 19 -8.71 -0.57 0.29
CA ALA A 19 -7.57 -0.88 1.15
C ALA A 19 -7.92 -0.81 2.65
N ARG A 20 -8.69 0.20 3.06
CA ARG A 20 -9.21 0.32 4.44
C ARG A 20 -10.15 -0.83 4.79
N HIS A 21 -10.97 -1.29 3.84
CA HIS A 21 -11.81 -2.45 4.04
C HIS A 21 -10.99 -3.73 4.19
N ALA A 22 -9.99 -3.94 3.33
CA ALA A 22 -9.08 -5.08 3.43
C ALA A 22 -8.33 -5.11 4.77
N GLN A 23 -7.90 -3.96 5.28
CA GLN A 23 -7.26 -3.83 6.60
C GLN A 23 -8.15 -4.40 7.72
N LYS A 24 -9.45 -4.08 7.72
CA LYS A 24 -10.41 -4.60 8.69
C LYS A 24 -10.55 -6.12 8.60
N LEU A 25 -10.64 -6.65 7.38
CA LEU A 25 -10.80 -8.09 7.15
C LEU A 25 -9.56 -8.89 7.56
N LEU A 26 -8.36 -8.42 7.18
CA LEU A 26 -7.10 -9.09 7.52
C LEU A 26 -6.83 -9.02 9.04
N SER A 27 -7.14 -7.89 9.67
CA SER A 27 -7.04 -7.76 11.13
C SER A 27 -8.01 -8.71 11.85
N ALA A 28 -9.25 -8.83 11.36
CA ALA A 28 -10.24 -9.79 11.89
C ALA A 28 -9.80 -11.26 11.71
N ALA A 29 -8.99 -11.54 10.69
CA ALA A 29 -8.37 -12.86 10.47
C ALA A 29 -7.12 -13.11 11.34
N GLY A 30 -6.73 -12.17 12.21
CA GLY A 30 -5.61 -12.32 13.13
C GLY A 30 -4.23 -11.88 12.57
N LEU A 31 -4.20 -11.17 11.45
CA LEU A 31 -2.97 -10.59 10.89
C LEU A 31 -2.72 -9.19 11.46
N GLU A 32 -1.46 -8.79 11.59
CA GLU A 32 -1.07 -7.42 11.94
C GLU A 32 -1.09 -6.52 10.70
N ALA A 33 -2.29 -6.23 10.20
CA ALA A 33 -2.50 -5.49 8.95
C ALA A 33 -2.61 -3.97 9.18
N SER A 34 -1.80 -3.20 8.44
CA SER A 34 -1.78 -1.73 8.50
C SER A 34 -1.92 -1.10 7.11
N HIS A 35 -2.84 -0.15 6.96
CA HIS A 35 -3.04 0.59 5.72
C HIS A 35 -2.21 1.89 5.72
N LEU A 36 -1.35 2.03 4.71
CA LEU A 36 -0.35 3.09 4.57
C LEU A 36 -0.56 3.81 3.21
N PRO A 37 -1.56 4.72 3.10
CA PRO A 37 -2.04 5.26 1.82
C PRO A 37 -1.08 6.21 1.09
N ARG A 38 -0.02 6.67 1.76
CA ARG A 38 1.02 7.55 1.20
C ARG A 38 2.40 7.17 1.77
N ALA A 39 2.62 5.86 1.88
CA ALA A 39 3.80 5.35 2.57
C ALA A 39 5.09 5.85 1.92
N SER A 40 6.09 6.15 2.76
CA SER A 40 7.46 6.33 2.29
C SER A 40 8.22 5.00 2.32
N LEU A 41 9.34 4.93 1.59
CA LEU A 41 10.18 3.74 1.63
C LEU A 41 10.82 3.53 3.02
N ASP A 42 11.15 4.61 3.73
CA ASP A 42 11.67 4.53 5.10
C ASP A 42 10.61 4.05 6.09
N GLU A 43 9.36 4.49 5.92
CA GLU A 43 8.22 3.98 6.69
C GLU A 43 8.00 2.49 6.45
N LEU A 44 8.13 2.01 5.20
CA LEU A 44 8.06 0.58 4.90
C LEU A 44 9.20 -0.20 5.55
N LYS A 45 10.44 0.32 5.50
CA LYS A 45 11.61 -0.31 6.16
C LYS A 45 11.40 -0.38 7.68
N ALA A 46 10.90 0.69 8.29
CA ALA A 46 10.59 0.74 9.72
C ALA A 46 9.43 -0.18 10.11
N PHE A 47 8.40 -0.30 9.24
CA PHE A 47 7.28 -1.20 9.45
C PHE A 47 7.72 -2.67 9.39
N ALA A 48 8.77 -3.00 8.63
CA ALA A 48 9.30 -4.36 8.46
C ALA A 48 8.18 -5.37 8.09
N PRO A 49 7.48 -5.16 6.94
CA PRO A 49 6.39 -6.03 6.53
C PRO A 49 6.89 -7.43 6.17
N GLU A 50 6.11 -8.44 6.56
CA GLU A 50 6.30 -9.84 6.15
C GLU A 50 5.49 -10.18 4.90
N ALA A 51 4.45 -9.39 4.60
CA ALA A 51 3.72 -9.42 3.34
C ALA A 51 3.22 -8.03 2.92
N PHE A 52 2.91 -7.91 1.65
CA PHE A 52 2.33 -6.72 1.04
C PHE A 52 0.98 -7.03 0.40
N LEU A 53 0.06 -6.07 0.50
CA LEU A 53 -1.14 -5.97 -0.33
C LEU A 53 -1.14 -4.59 -0.98
N VAL A 54 -1.17 -4.53 -2.32
CA VAL A 54 -1.27 -3.26 -3.05
C VAL A 54 -2.65 -3.17 -3.68
N VAL A 55 -3.40 -2.13 -3.34
CA VAL A 55 -4.72 -1.84 -3.93
C VAL A 55 -4.59 -0.55 -4.73
N THR A 56 -4.53 -0.65 -6.05
CA THR A 56 -4.33 0.53 -6.91
C THR A 56 -5.39 0.63 -7.98
N SER A 57 -5.91 1.84 -8.19
CA SER A 57 -6.56 2.19 -9.46
C SER A 57 -5.50 2.45 -10.54
N THR A 58 -5.96 2.70 -11.76
CA THR A 58 -5.13 3.20 -12.86
C THR A 58 -5.63 4.58 -13.27
N THR A 59 -4.74 5.51 -13.56
CA THR A 59 -5.13 6.84 -14.07
C THR A 59 -5.63 6.73 -15.51
N GLY A 60 -6.24 7.80 -16.03
CA GLY A 60 -6.66 7.86 -17.44
C GLY A 60 -5.50 7.76 -18.44
N MET A 61 -4.26 8.01 -18.00
CA MET A 61 -3.05 7.90 -18.82
C MET A 61 -2.39 6.51 -18.78
N GLY A 62 -2.98 5.56 -18.05
CA GLY A 62 -2.38 4.24 -17.85
C GLY A 62 -1.28 4.20 -16.78
N GLU A 63 -1.14 5.27 -15.99
CA GLU A 63 -0.12 5.40 -14.95
C GLU A 63 -0.66 4.97 -13.57
N LEU A 64 0.26 4.80 -12.61
CA LEU A 64 -0.10 4.71 -11.21
C LEU A 64 -0.62 6.05 -10.71
N PRO A 65 -1.54 6.08 -9.72
CA PRO A 65 -1.94 7.34 -9.10
C PRO A 65 -0.79 8.04 -8.36
N ASP A 66 -0.81 9.37 -8.34
CA ASP A 66 0.24 10.23 -7.79
C ASP A 66 0.61 9.93 -6.33
N ASN A 67 -0.34 9.40 -5.55
CA ASN A 67 -0.11 9.06 -4.14
C ASN A 67 0.67 7.75 -3.94
N LEU A 68 0.88 6.95 -4.99
CA LEU A 68 1.63 5.69 -4.95
C LEU A 68 2.82 5.67 -5.91
N GLN A 69 2.74 6.36 -7.04
CA GLN A 69 3.79 6.35 -8.07
C GLN A 69 5.20 6.73 -7.56
N PRO A 70 5.37 7.74 -6.68
CA PRO A 70 6.69 8.05 -6.11
C PRO A 70 7.28 6.88 -5.29
N LEU A 71 6.44 6.19 -4.51
CA LEU A 71 6.87 5.03 -3.73
C LEU A 71 7.24 3.86 -4.65
N TYR A 72 6.48 3.64 -5.72
CA TYR A 72 6.80 2.60 -6.72
C TYR A 72 8.20 2.82 -7.30
N TYR A 73 8.53 4.04 -7.73
CA TYR A 73 9.88 4.33 -8.26
C TYR A 73 10.95 4.20 -7.18
N ALA A 74 10.70 4.68 -5.96
CA ALA A 74 11.65 4.53 -4.86
C ALA A 74 11.95 3.04 -4.56
N ILE A 75 10.93 2.18 -4.55
CA ILE A 75 11.10 0.73 -4.38
C ILE A 75 11.89 0.16 -5.56
N ARG A 76 11.49 0.45 -6.80
CA ARG A 76 12.17 -0.05 -8.00
C ARG A 76 13.65 0.34 -8.04
N ASP A 77 13.96 1.58 -7.68
CA ASP A 77 15.29 2.16 -7.79
C ASP A 77 16.19 1.77 -6.59
N GLN A 78 15.60 1.36 -5.45
CA GLN A 78 16.34 0.91 -4.25
C GLN A 78 16.22 -0.60 -3.97
N LEU A 79 15.55 -1.39 -4.81
CA LEU A 79 15.52 -2.84 -4.66
C LEU A 79 16.96 -3.41 -4.74
N PRO A 80 17.26 -4.46 -3.96
CA PRO A 80 18.63 -4.96 -3.77
C PRO A 80 19.26 -5.48 -5.06
#